data_AF-A0A2N5WUS1-F1
#
_entry.id   AF-A0A2N5WUS1-F1
#
_cell.length_a   1.000
_cell.length_b   1.000
_cell.length_c   1.000
_cell.angle_alpha   90.00
_cell.angle_beta   90.00
_cell.angle_gamma   90.00
#
_symmetry.space_group_name_H-M   'P 1'
#
loop_
_entity.id
_entity.type
_entity.pdbx_description
1 polymer ?
#
loop_
_entity_poly.entity_id
_entity_poly.type
_entity_poly.pdbx_seq_one_letter_code
_entity_poly.pdbx_strand_id
1 'polypeptide(L)' 'MAEGSGSHHDVTYRAAVGPVDLKAFDDDGNSYEIRACHDCLPRNAEVVIIAGEVLVREWHAIRCPQFQELIKD' A
#
# COMPACT_ATOMS: atom_id res chain seq x y z
N MET A 1 11.55 -35.34 -6.00
CA MET A 1 11.01 -34.12 -6.64
C MET A 1 11.00 -33.06 -5.55
N ALA A 2 11.91 -32.09 -5.62
CA ALA A 2 12.15 -31.14 -4.54
C ALA A 2 11.08 -30.05 -4.49
N GLU A 3 10.43 -29.98 -3.33
CA GLU A 3 9.95 -28.83 -2.54
C GLU A 3 9.89 -27.44 -3.20
N GLY A 4 8.76 -26.76 -2.97
CA GLY A 4 8.64 -25.32 -3.21
C GLY A 4 7.20 -24.80 -3.24
N SER A 5 6.44 -24.94 -2.15
CA SER A 5 5.22 -24.15 -1.92
C SER A 5 5.60 -22.67 -1.72
N GLY A 6 5.89 -21.96 -2.80
CA GLY A 6 6.19 -20.53 -2.76
C GLY A 6 4.96 -19.74 -3.20
N SER A 7 4.22 -19.17 -2.25
CA SER A 7 3.19 -18.15 -2.52
C SER A 7 3.85 -17.00 -3.29
N HIS A 8 3.72 -17.00 -4.62
CA HIS A 8 4.41 -16.06 -5.50
C HIS A 8 3.70 -14.70 -5.45
N HIS A 9 3.92 -13.96 -4.36
CA HIS A 9 3.68 -12.53 -4.28
C HIS A 9 4.68 -11.87 -5.23
N ASP A 10 4.30 -11.69 -6.50
CA ASP A 10 5.12 -10.92 -7.44
C ASP A 10 5.11 -9.46 -6.99
N VAL A 11 6.14 -9.10 -6.21
CA VAL A 11 6.36 -7.77 -5.63
C VAL A 11 7.56 -7.06 -6.28
N THR A 12 8.07 -7.62 -7.37
CA THR A 12 9.19 -7.09 -8.14
C THR A 12 8.89 -5.71 -8.73
N TYR A 13 9.91 -4.98 -9.20
CA TYR A 13 9.75 -3.67 -9.85
C TYR A 13 8.86 -3.72 -11.12
N ARG A 14 8.66 -4.91 -11.70
CA ARG A 14 7.81 -5.11 -12.88
C ARG A 14 6.37 -5.51 -12.53
N ALA A 15 6.09 -5.74 -11.25
CA ALA A 15 4.77 -6.12 -10.81
C ALA A 15 3.75 -5.02 -11.13
N ALA A 16 2.55 -5.44 -11.53
CA ALA A 16 1.43 -4.51 -11.66
C ALA A 16 1.18 -3.79 -10.32
N VAL A 17 0.84 -2.50 -10.41
CA VAL A 17 0.74 -1.60 -9.26
C VAL A 17 -0.68 -1.08 -9.13
N GLY A 18 -1.20 -1.03 -7.91
CA GLY A 18 -2.50 -0.42 -7.59
C GLY A 18 -2.37 0.68 -6.54
N PRO A 19 -3.16 1.76 -6.63
CA PRO A 19 -3.22 2.78 -5.60
C PRO A 19 -4.19 2.37 -4.46
N VAL A 20 -3.93 2.89 -3.26
CA VAL A 20 -4.87 2.92 -2.14
C VAL A 20 -4.79 4.29 -1.47
N ASP A 21 -5.94 4.84 -1.08
CA ASP A 21 -6.03 6.14 -0.41
C ASP A 21 -6.25 5.90 1.09
N LEU A 22 -5.33 6.41 1.92
CA LEU A 22 -5.34 6.26 3.38
C LEU A 22 -5.59 7.62 4.04
N LYS A 23 -6.33 7.65 5.15
CA LYS A 23 -6.51 8.87 5.93
C LYS A 23 -5.15 9.39 6.42
N ALA A 24 -4.90 10.70 6.26
CA ALA A 24 -3.69 11.34 6.78
C ALA A 24 -3.83 11.77 8.25
N PHE A 25 -5.06 12.04 8.69
CA PHE A 25 -5.39 12.51 10.03
C PHE A 25 -6.57 11.73 10.61
N ASP A 26 -6.59 11.56 11.93
CA ASP A 26 -7.76 11.09 12.66
C ASP A 26 -8.82 12.20 12.86
N ASP A 27 -9.96 11.86 13.45
CA ASP A 27 -11.07 12.81 13.65
C ASP A 27 -10.76 13.91 14.69
N ASP A 28 -9.72 13.72 15.52
CA ASP A 28 -9.21 14.70 16.48
C ASP A 28 -8.11 15.60 15.87
N GLY A 29 -7.72 15.35 14.62
CA GLY A 29 -6.71 16.11 13.87
C GLY A 29 -5.27 15.65 14.12
N ASN A 30 -5.04 14.52 14.77
CA ASN A 30 -3.70 13.96 14.91
C ASN A 30 -3.26 13.28 13.61
N SER A 31 -2.00 13.45 13.23
CA SER A 31 -1.44 12.83 12.02
C SER A 31 -1.15 11.35 12.22
N TYR A 32 -1.44 10.54 11.21
CA TYR A 32 -0.96 9.15 11.15
C TYR A 32 0.50 9.09 10.70
N GLU A 33 1.25 8.16 11.28
CA GLU A 33 2.61 7.84 10.83
C GLU A 33 2.56 7.01 9.54
N ILE A 34 3.28 7.46 8.51
CA ILE A 34 3.40 6.74 7.24
C ILE A 34 4.68 5.90 7.29
N ARG A 35 4.55 4.59 7.08
CA ARG A 35 5.69 3.66 7.00
C ARG A 35 5.79 3.04 5.62
N ALA A 36 7.01 2.98 5.10
CA ALA A 36 7.27 2.30 3.84
C ALA A 36 6.92 0.80 3.95
N CYS A 37 6.24 0.27 2.92
CA CYS A 37 5.83 -1.13 2.90
C CYS A 37 7.01 -2.07 2.71
N HIS A 38 7.37 -2.84 3.73
CA HIS A 38 8.51 -3.75 3.70
C HIS A 38 8.43 -4.88 2.66
N ASP A 39 7.23 -5.25 2.22
CA ASP A 39 7.04 -6.36 1.29
C ASP A 39 7.39 -6.01 -0.15
N CYS A 40 7.16 -4.76 -0.57
CA CYS A 40 7.17 -4.41 -1.99
C CYS A 40 8.05 -3.20 -2.34
N LEU A 41 8.94 -2.81 -1.41
CA LEU A 41 9.89 -1.70 -1.56
C LEU A 41 10.71 -1.74 -2.86
N PRO A 42 11.03 -0.57 -3.44
CA PRO A 42 10.51 0.76 -3.12
C PRO A 42 9.17 0.99 -3.82
N ARG A 43 8.24 1.69 -3.15
CA ARG A 43 7.05 2.23 -3.83
C ARG A 43 6.70 3.63 -3.36
N ASN A 44 5.92 4.31 -4.18
CA ASN A 44 5.67 5.74 -4.11
C ASN A 44 4.47 6.06 -3.22
N ALA A 45 4.46 7.27 -2.69
CA ALA A 45 3.30 7.87 -2.04
C ALA A 45 3.17 9.34 -2.47
N GLU A 46 1.94 9.85 -2.51
CA GLU A 46 1.64 11.27 -2.70
C GLU A 46 0.55 11.72 -1.72
N VAL A 47 0.48 13.03 -1.46
CA VAL A 47 -0.60 13.63 -0.67
C VAL A 47 -1.66 14.16 -1.64
N VAL A 48 -2.90 13.73 -1.47
CA VAL A 48 -4.05 14.15 -2.29
C VAL A 48 -5.14 14.78 -1.44
N ILE A 49 -5.97 15.62 -2.08
CA ILE A 49 -7.20 16.14 -1.48
C ILE A 49 -8.39 15.56 -2.26
N ILE A 50 -9.28 14.83 -1.57
CA ILE A 50 -10.48 14.22 -2.15
C ILE A 50 -11.68 14.62 -1.28
N ALA A 51 -12.70 15.21 -1.90
CA ALA A 51 -13.90 15.69 -1.20
C ALA A 51 -13.62 16.61 0.02
N GLY A 52 -12.48 17.31 0.01
CA GLY A 52 -12.06 18.19 1.10
C GLY A 52 -11.22 17.51 2.20
N GLU A 53 -11.02 16.19 2.12
CA GLU A 53 -10.17 15.44 3.05
C GLU A 53 -8.75 15.31 2.51
N VAL A 54 -7.75 15.43 3.40
CA VAL A 54 -6.33 15.19 3.09
C VAL A 54 -6.03 13.71 3.29
N LEU A 55 -5.59 13.05 2.22
CA LEU A 55 -5.29 11.62 2.18
C LEU A 55 -3.86 11.38 1.70
N VAL A 56 -3.32 10.22 2.06
CA VAL A 56 -2.07 9.68 1.55
C VAL A 56 -2.42 8.61 0.53
N ARG A 57 -2.09 8.84 -0.73
CA ARG A 57 -2.21 7.83 -1.78
C ARG A 57 -0.91 7.05 -1.86
N GLU A 58 -0.97 5.76 -1.60
CA GLU A 58 0.17 4.84 -1.71
C GLU A 58 -0.02 3.88 -2.88
N TRP A 59 1.08 3.56 -3.56
CA TRP A 59 1.08 2.58 -4.64
C TRP A 59 1.74 1.29 -4.19
N HIS A 60 1.07 0.15 -4.37
CA HIS A 60 1.59 -1.14 -3.93
C HIS A 60 1.54 -2.18 -5.03
N ALA A 61 2.27 -3.29 -4.87
CA ALA A 61 2.14 -4.41 -5.79
C ALA A 61 0.74 -4.94 -5.61
N ILE A 62 0.04 -5.23 -6.71
CA ILE A 62 -1.32 -5.79 -6.58
C ILE A 62 -1.27 -7.09 -5.77
N ARG A 63 -0.18 -7.87 -5.84
CA ARG A 63 0.00 -9.09 -5.03
C ARG A 63 0.77 -8.88 -3.72
N CYS A 64 0.96 -7.64 -3.27
CA CYS A 64 1.58 -7.37 -1.98
C CYS A 64 0.61 -7.77 -0.84
N PRO A 65 1.04 -8.53 0.18
CA PRO A 65 0.19 -8.90 1.31
C PRO A 65 -0.43 -7.68 1.99
N GLN A 66 0.38 -6.67 2.32
CA GLN A 66 -0.10 -5.42 2.92
C GLN A 66 -1.19 -4.76 2.04
N PHE A 67 -0.97 -4.64 0.73
CA PHE A 67 -1.97 -4.07 -0.17
C PHE A 67 -3.26 -4.87 -0.21
N GLN A 68 -3.15 -6.20 -0.27
CA GLN A 68 -4.31 -7.09 -0.26
C GLN A 68 -5.13 -6.97 1.03
N GLU A 69 -4.50 -6.68 2.16
CA GLU A 69 -5.22 -6.37 3.40
C GLU A 69 -5.87 -4.98 3.35
N LEU A 70 -5.15 -3.96 2.85
CA LEU A 70 -5.65 -2.59 2.77
C LEU A 70 -6.89 -2.42 1.87
N ILE A 71 -7.01 -3.22 0.80
CA ILE A 71 -8.14 -3.13 -0.15
C ILE A 71 -9.34 -4.03 0.19
N LYS A 72 -9.30 -4.75 1.31
CA LYS A 72 -10.40 -5.62 1.76
C LYS A 72 -11.46 -4.88 2.59
N ASP A 73 -11.15 -3.65 3.01
CA ASP A 73 -12.07 -2.71 3.66
C ASP A 73 -13.03 -2.08 2.63
#